data_AF-A0A6N7Q0F9-F1
#
_entry.id   AF-A0A6N7Q0F9-F1
#
_cell.length_a   1.000
_cell.length_b   1.000
_cell.length_c   1.000
_cell.angle_alpha   90.00
_cell.angle_beta   90.00
_cell.angle_gamma   90.00
#
_symmetry.space_group_name_H-M   'P 1'
#
loop_
_entity.id
_entity.type
_entity.pdbx_description
1 polymer ?
#
loop_
_entity_poly.entity_id
_entity_poly.type
_entity_poly.pdbx_seq_one_letter_code
_entity_poly.pdbx_strand_id
1 'polypeptide(L)'
;MPGCGDGIVGPNEECDDGNLSNGDACLVTCKNATCGDGFVLDGVEECDDKNVSNSDACAQDCKLAACGDGYVEIGVETCDDGNDINDDGCSNLCTSATCGDGVVQPGEACDDGNASNFDDWLAGALIAARRRRKAA
;
A
#
# COMPACT_ATOMS: atom_id res chain seq x y z
N MET A 1 7.10 15.41 -38.13
CA MET A 1 8.35 15.93 -37.53
C MET A 1 9.44 14.97 -37.97
N PRO A 2 10.56 15.41 -38.59
CA PRO A 2 11.76 14.58 -38.58
C PRO A 2 12.26 14.58 -37.11
N GLY A 3 12.25 13.47 -36.39
CA GLY A 3 11.84 12.15 -36.82
C GLY A 3 11.53 11.20 -35.68
N CYS A 4 11.44 11.69 -34.43
CA CYS A 4 11.33 10.93 -33.20
C CYS A 4 11.33 9.40 -33.33
N GLY A 5 12.40 8.77 -32.89
CA GLY A 5 12.69 7.36 -33.09
C GLY A 5 13.59 7.09 -34.29
N ASP A 6 14.34 8.09 -34.77
CA ASP A 6 15.30 7.93 -35.88
C ASP A 6 16.76 7.73 -35.39
N GLY A 7 16.97 7.78 -34.08
CA GLY A 7 18.24 7.62 -33.39
C GLY A 7 19.07 8.91 -33.34
N ILE A 8 18.50 10.06 -33.69
CA ILE A 8 19.21 11.34 -33.78
C ILE A 8 18.43 12.42 -33.05
N VAL A 9 18.93 12.87 -31.90
CA VAL A 9 18.33 13.97 -31.13
C VAL A 9 18.35 15.28 -31.94
N GLY A 10 17.17 15.70 -32.39
CA GLY A 10 16.94 16.94 -33.11
C GLY A 10 16.81 18.18 -32.21
N PRO A 11 16.70 19.40 -32.79
CA PRO A 11 16.65 20.65 -32.04
C PRO A 11 15.42 20.83 -31.13
N ASN A 12 14.36 20.05 -31.34
CA ASN A 12 13.10 20.11 -30.59
C ASN A 12 12.80 18.82 -29.81
N GLU A 13 13.77 17.92 -29.73
CA GLU A 13 13.67 16.62 -29.08
C GLU A 13 14.51 16.66 -27.79
N GLU A 14 13.95 16.18 -26.68
CA GLU A 14 14.69 16.07 -25.42
C GLU A 14 15.54 14.79 -25.37
N CYS A 15 15.10 13.78 -26.12
CA CYS A 15 15.72 12.47 -26.29
C CYS A 15 15.33 11.91 -27.65
N ASP A 16 16.07 10.90 -28.12
CA ASP A 16 15.70 10.01 -29.22
C ASP A 16 16.52 8.72 -29.03
N ASP A 17 15.85 7.59 -28.90
CA ASP A 17 16.48 6.29 -28.66
C ASP A 17 16.37 5.34 -29.88
N GLY A 18 15.97 5.87 -31.03
CA GLY A 18 15.87 5.12 -32.29
C GLY A 18 14.68 4.18 -32.37
N ASN A 19 13.66 4.34 -31.52
CA ASN A 19 12.44 3.56 -31.60
C ASN A 19 11.16 4.38 -31.30
N LEU A 20 9.99 3.75 -31.39
CA LEU A 20 8.68 4.37 -31.16
C LEU A 20 7.92 3.63 -30.05
N SER A 21 8.60 3.38 -28.94
CA SER A 21 8.04 2.83 -27.71
C SER A 21 7.76 3.95 -26.71
N ASN A 22 6.90 3.67 -25.73
CA ASN A 22 6.74 4.51 -24.54
C ASN A 22 7.12 3.74 -23.26
N GLY A 23 7.60 2.51 -23.40
CA GLY A 23 8.04 1.66 -22.27
C GLY A 23 9.50 1.86 -21.90
N ASP A 24 10.19 2.79 -22.54
CA ASP A 24 11.58 3.15 -22.34
C ASP A 24 11.72 4.63 -21.98
N ALA A 25 12.95 5.04 -21.69
CA ALA A 25 13.24 6.36 -21.15
C ALA A 25 12.91 7.51 -22.12
N CYS A 26 12.61 7.22 -23.39
CA CYS A 26 12.27 8.21 -24.40
C CYS A 26 10.93 7.89 -25.06
N LEU A 27 9.91 8.71 -24.76
CA LEU A 27 8.58 8.54 -25.33
C LEU A 27 8.58 8.76 -26.84
N VAL A 28 7.53 8.28 -27.52
CA VAL A 28 7.25 8.55 -28.95
C VAL A 28 7.07 10.04 -29.29
N THR A 29 7.00 10.89 -28.27
CA THR A 29 6.92 12.35 -28.39
C THR A 29 8.28 13.04 -28.25
N CYS A 30 9.36 12.26 -28.10
CA CYS A 30 10.73 12.72 -27.86
C CYS A 30 10.86 13.61 -26.64
N LYS A 31 10.17 13.16 -25.59
CA LYS A 31 10.23 13.65 -24.22
C LYS A 31 10.74 12.52 -23.35
N ASN A 32 11.52 12.86 -22.34
CA ASN A 32 11.95 11.85 -21.37
C ASN A 32 10.72 11.31 -20.64
N ALA A 33 10.68 9.99 -20.45
CA ALA A 33 9.68 9.36 -19.61
C ALA A 33 9.85 9.85 -18.16
N THR A 34 8.74 10.18 -17.52
CA THR A 34 8.69 10.67 -16.15
C THR A 34 7.39 10.22 -15.49
N CYS A 35 7.47 9.85 -14.22
CA CYS A 35 6.29 9.55 -13.43
C CYS A 35 5.20 10.63 -13.51
N GLY A 36 3.99 10.19 -13.85
CA GLY A 36 2.81 11.02 -14.06
C GLY A 36 2.64 11.52 -15.50
N ASP A 37 3.39 10.98 -16.47
CA ASP A 37 3.26 11.35 -17.89
C ASP A 37 2.22 10.50 -18.66
N GLY A 38 1.75 9.41 -18.04
CA GLY A 38 0.77 8.49 -18.59
C GLY A 38 1.31 7.24 -19.24
N PHE A 39 2.62 7.01 -19.16
CA PHE A 39 3.30 5.84 -19.70
C PHE A 39 4.18 5.22 -18.62
N VAL A 40 4.19 3.88 -18.58
CA VAL A 40 4.99 3.15 -17.59
C VAL A 40 6.36 2.84 -18.19
N LEU A 41 7.41 3.32 -17.54
CA LEU A 41 8.79 2.98 -17.86
C LEU A 41 9.14 1.57 -17.36
N ASP A 42 9.32 0.62 -18.30
CA ASP A 42 9.52 -0.79 -18.00
C ASP A 42 10.76 -1.01 -17.12
N GLY A 43 10.54 -1.62 -15.95
CA GLY A 43 11.59 -1.95 -14.98
C GLY A 43 12.07 -0.79 -14.11
N VAL A 44 11.47 0.39 -14.23
CA VAL A 44 11.70 1.54 -13.33
C VAL A 44 10.42 1.88 -12.58
N GLU A 45 9.31 2.00 -13.30
CA GLU A 45 7.99 2.36 -12.78
C GLU A 45 7.12 1.11 -12.66
N GLU A 46 6.33 1.02 -11.59
CA GLU A 46 5.37 -0.07 -11.39
C GLU A 46 3.96 0.29 -11.88
N CYS A 47 3.68 1.60 -11.95
CA CYS A 47 2.43 2.19 -12.39
C CYS A 47 2.70 3.60 -12.93
N ASP A 48 1.74 4.14 -13.69
CA ASP A 48 1.65 5.56 -14.01
C ASP A 48 0.16 5.88 -14.26
N ASP A 49 -0.37 6.86 -13.57
CA ASP A 49 -1.78 7.26 -13.65
C ASP A 49 -1.99 8.72 -14.11
N LYS A 50 -0.96 9.31 -14.74
CA LYS A 50 -0.93 10.70 -15.25
C LYS A 50 -0.95 11.78 -14.18
N ASN A 51 -0.62 11.43 -12.94
CA ASN A 51 -0.53 12.40 -11.87
C ASN A 51 0.62 12.06 -10.90
N VAL A 52 0.79 12.88 -9.86
CA VAL A 52 1.86 12.74 -8.84
C VAL A 52 1.27 12.78 -7.43
N SER A 53 0.06 12.26 -7.29
CA SER A 53 -0.64 12.12 -6.03
C SER A 53 -0.10 10.93 -5.27
N ASN A 54 -0.19 10.98 -3.94
CA ASN A 54 0.08 9.82 -3.09
C ASN A 54 -1.21 9.25 -2.49
N SER A 55 -2.36 9.70 -2.98
CA SER A 55 -3.66 9.40 -2.37
C SER A 55 -4.55 8.52 -3.24
N ASP A 56 -3.95 7.92 -4.26
CA ASP A 56 -4.54 6.97 -5.21
C ASP A 56 -3.61 5.76 -5.35
N ALA A 57 -3.98 4.83 -6.22
CA ALA A 57 -3.28 3.55 -6.36
C ALA A 57 -1.85 3.68 -6.91
N CYS A 58 -1.43 4.84 -7.40
CA CYS A 58 -0.10 5.07 -7.96
C CYS A 58 0.55 6.30 -7.32
N ALA A 59 1.45 6.06 -6.37
CA ALA A 59 2.13 7.12 -5.66
C ALA A 59 3.02 7.96 -6.58
N GLN A 60 3.42 9.16 -6.12
CA GLN A 60 4.21 10.13 -6.87
C GLN A 60 5.56 9.59 -7.38
N ASP A 61 6.07 8.52 -6.76
CA ASP A 61 7.33 7.85 -7.11
C ASP A 61 7.10 6.66 -8.06
N CYS A 62 5.90 6.57 -8.67
CA CYS A 62 5.44 5.52 -9.59
C CYS A 62 5.58 4.12 -9.01
N LYS A 63 5.23 4.03 -7.73
CA LYS A 63 5.05 2.80 -6.97
C LYS A 63 3.58 2.60 -6.70
N LEU A 64 3.16 1.33 -6.73
CA LEU A 64 1.81 0.99 -6.32
C LEU A 64 1.64 1.37 -4.84
N ALA A 65 0.52 1.99 -4.52
CA ALA A 65 0.15 2.27 -3.14
C ALA A 65 0.12 0.97 -2.34
N ALA A 66 0.65 1.02 -1.12
CA ALA A 66 0.69 -0.12 -0.24
C ALA A 66 0.61 0.30 1.22
N CYS A 67 -0.12 -0.48 2.01
CA CYS A 67 -0.18 -0.25 3.43
C CYS A 67 1.21 -0.30 4.09
N GLY A 68 1.51 0.73 4.88
CA GLY A 68 2.80 0.98 5.52
C GLY A 68 3.77 1.80 4.66
N ASP A 69 3.34 2.35 3.51
CA ASP A 69 4.20 3.17 2.65
C ASP A 69 4.28 4.65 3.08
N GLY A 70 3.48 5.05 4.07
CA GLY A 70 3.43 6.40 4.63
C GLY A 70 2.39 7.30 3.99
N TYR A 71 1.59 6.79 3.06
CA TYR A 71 0.54 7.51 2.36
C TYR A 71 -0.80 6.78 2.45
N VAL A 72 -1.90 7.52 2.40
CA VAL A 72 -3.25 6.94 2.52
C VAL A 72 -3.93 6.93 1.15
N GLU A 73 -4.18 5.74 0.61
CA GLU A 73 -5.00 5.57 -0.60
C GLU A 73 -6.48 5.87 -0.29
N ILE A 74 -7.00 6.95 -0.89
CA ILE A 74 -8.37 7.41 -0.61
C ILE A 74 -9.38 6.38 -1.09
N GLY A 75 -10.18 5.88 -0.15
CA GLY A 75 -11.27 4.94 -0.42
C GLY A 75 -10.87 3.47 -0.39
N VAL A 76 -9.58 3.18 -0.20
CA VAL A 76 -9.05 1.84 0.05
C VAL A 76 -8.54 1.74 1.49
N GLU A 77 -7.75 2.72 1.93
CA GLU A 77 -7.14 2.75 3.25
C GLU A 77 -7.85 3.78 4.14
N THR A 78 -7.95 3.46 5.43
CA THR A 78 -8.54 4.37 6.42
C THR A 78 -7.48 5.11 7.23
N CYS A 79 -6.27 4.56 7.27
CA CYS A 79 -5.07 5.08 7.90
C CYS A 79 -3.86 4.47 7.21
N ASP A 80 -2.71 5.11 7.36
CA ASP A 80 -1.38 4.59 7.07
C ASP A 80 -0.41 5.34 7.99
N ASP A 81 0.37 4.61 8.78
CA ASP A 81 1.35 5.18 9.71
C ASP A 81 2.81 4.89 9.30
N GLY A 82 3.00 4.44 8.06
CA GLY A 82 4.30 4.23 7.44
C GLY A 82 5.12 3.11 8.06
N ASN A 83 4.48 2.15 8.75
CA ASN A 83 5.18 1.05 9.38
C ASN A 83 4.34 -0.25 9.45
N ASP A 84 4.98 -1.34 9.90
CA ASP A 84 4.38 -2.69 10.01
C ASP A 84 4.03 -3.08 11.47
N ILE A 85 3.79 -2.10 12.33
CA ILE A 85 3.41 -2.29 13.73
C ILE A 85 1.88 -2.21 13.79
N ASN A 86 1.24 -3.17 14.45
CA ASN A 86 -0.23 -3.19 14.50
C ASN A 86 -0.78 -2.47 15.74
N ASP A 87 0.05 -2.15 16.74
CA ASP A 87 -0.35 -1.63 18.06
C ASP A 87 0.00 -0.15 18.27
N ASP A 88 -0.03 0.67 17.22
CA ASP A 88 0.24 2.11 17.24
C ASP A 88 -0.85 2.98 16.59
N GLY A 89 -2.04 2.40 16.36
CA GLY A 89 -3.24 3.13 15.94
C GLY A 89 -3.63 2.97 14.48
N CYS A 90 -2.76 2.42 13.64
CA CYS A 90 -3.13 1.84 12.35
C CYS A 90 -2.75 0.36 12.33
N SER A 91 -3.57 -0.48 11.71
CA SER A 91 -3.20 -1.89 11.51
C SER A 91 -2.35 -2.02 10.25
N ASN A 92 -1.62 -3.13 10.11
CA ASN A 92 -0.92 -3.49 8.87
C ASN A 92 -1.87 -3.86 7.72
N LEU A 93 -3.19 -3.78 7.95
CA LEU A 93 -4.23 -3.88 6.93
C LEU A 93 -4.80 -2.50 6.58
N CYS A 94 -4.19 -1.42 7.08
CA CYS A 94 -4.57 -0.02 6.89
C CYS A 94 -6.02 0.28 7.31
N THR A 95 -6.44 -0.48 8.32
CA THR A 95 -7.67 -0.25 9.06
C THR A 95 -7.33 0.45 10.36
N SER A 96 -8.10 1.47 10.71
CA SER A 96 -7.98 2.11 12.02
C SER A 96 -8.12 1.07 13.14
N ALA A 97 -7.33 1.25 14.19
CA ALA A 97 -7.43 0.49 15.43
C ALA A 97 -8.88 0.42 15.95
N THR A 98 -9.40 -0.80 16.19
CA THR A 98 -10.75 -0.99 16.74
C THR A 98 -10.81 -2.10 17.77
N CYS A 99 -11.42 -1.80 18.92
CA CYS A 99 -11.69 -2.80 19.96
C CYS A 99 -12.48 -4.01 19.42
N GLY A 100 -11.90 -5.20 19.62
CA GLY A 100 -12.41 -6.47 19.14
C GLY A 100 -11.79 -6.92 17.81
N ASP A 101 -10.68 -6.31 17.37
CA ASP A 101 -9.93 -6.71 16.16
C ASP A 101 -8.84 -7.77 16.44
N GLY A 102 -8.62 -8.09 17.72
CA GLY A 102 -7.66 -9.08 18.19
C GLY A 102 -6.26 -8.53 18.41
N VAL A 103 -6.05 -7.22 18.27
CA VAL A 103 -4.79 -6.53 18.54
C VAL A 103 -5.02 -5.54 19.67
N VAL A 104 -4.24 -5.64 20.74
CA VAL A 104 -4.36 -4.69 21.87
C VAL A 104 -3.69 -3.36 21.50
N GLN A 105 -4.49 -2.31 21.38
CA GLN A 105 -4.05 -0.98 20.96
C GLN A 105 -3.68 -0.06 22.13
N PRO A 106 -2.99 1.07 21.89
CA PRO A 106 -2.74 2.07 22.92
C PRO A 106 -4.05 2.66 23.46
N GLY A 107 -4.35 2.37 24.73
CA GLY A 107 -5.61 2.77 25.38
C GLY A 107 -6.58 1.62 25.60
N GLU A 108 -6.30 0.46 25.03
CA GLU A 108 -7.01 -0.79 25.31
C GLU A 108 -6.29 -1.56 26.42
N ALA A 109 -7.06 -2.05 27.39
CA ALA A 109 -6.52 -2.90 28.45
C ALA A 109 -6.40 -4.37 28.00
N CYS A 110 -7.22 -4.77 27.04
CA CYS A 110 -7.36 -6.11 26.49
C CYS A 110 -8.15 -6.05 25.17
N ASP A 111 -7.92 -7.03 24.29
CA ASP A 111 -8.69 -7.27 23.07
C ASP A 111 -8.79 -8.80 22.92
N ASP A 112 -10.01 -9.34 22.90
CA ASP A 112 -10.31 -10.78 22.79
C ASP A 112 -10.73 -11.20 21.36
N GLY A 113 -10.57 -10.29 20.39
CA GLY A 113 -10.86 -10.51 18.98
C GLY A 113 -12.35 -10.54 18.65
N ASN A 114 -13.22 -10.02 19.52
CA ASN A 114 -14.61 -9.81 19.17
C ASN A 114 -15.25 -8.61 19.90
N ALA A 115 -16.35 -8.09 19.34
CA ALA A 115 -17.07 -6.96 19.90
C ALA A 115 -18.05 -7.34 21.03
N SER A 116 -17.99 -8.58 21.54
CA SER A 116 -18.91 -9.05 22.57
C SER A 116 -18.30 -8.85 23.95
N ASN A 117 -19.11 -8.34 24.86
CA ASN A 117 -18.71 -8.04 26.23
C ASN A 117 -19.02 -9.19 27.22
N PHE A 118 -19.32 -10.40 26.73
CA PHE A 118 -19.94 -11.49 27.53
C PHE A 118 -19.25 -12.85 27.43
N ASP A 119 -18.15 -12.96 26.71
CA ASP A 119 -17.37 -14.17 26.51
C ASP A 119 -16.37 -14.46 27.63
N ASP A 120 -15.99 -13.45 28.41
CA ASP A 120 -15.04 -13.58 29.53
C ASP A 120 -15.55 -14.42 30.73
N TRP A 121 -16.81 -14.90 30.67
CA TRP A 121 -17.36 -15.82 31.70
C TRP A 121 -18.03 -17.11 31.18
N LEU A 122 -17.94 -17.44 29.89
CA LEU A 122 -18.56 -18.67 29.35
C LEU A 122 -17.60 -19.64 28.64
N ALA A 123 -16.41 -19.21 28.21
CA ALA A 123 -15.43 -20.14 27.64
C ALA A 123 -14.73 -21.04 28.70
N GLY A 124 -14.70 -20.61 29.97
CA GLY A 124 -14.13 -21.38 31.09
C GLY A 124 -15.01 -22.51 31.63
N ALA A 125 -16.32 -22.50 31.36
CA ALA A 125 -17.27 -23.41 32.01
C ALA A 125 -17.28 -24.83 31.42
N LEU A 126 -16.79 -25.05 30.19
CA LEU A 126 -16.72 -26.38 29.59
C LEU A 126 -15.36 -27.08 29.71
N ILE A 127 -14.26 -26.35 29.94
CA ILE A 127 -12.92 -26.95 30.04
C ILE A 127 -12.56 -27.30 31.49
N ALA A 128 -13.10 -26.60 32.49
CA ALA A 128 -12.81 -26.85 33.91
C ALA A 128 -13.50 -28.09 34.51
N ALA A 129 -14.40 -28.77 33.78
CA ALA A 129 -15.10 -29.95 34.30
C ALA A 129 -14.33 -31.28 34.16
N ARG A 130 -13.13 -31.31 33.56
CA ARG A 130 -12.39 -32.57 33.31
C ARG A 130 -11.05 -32.71 34.03
N ARG A 131 -10.60 -31.73 34.82
CA ARG A 131 -9.33 -31.83 35.57
C ARG A 131 -9.49 -31.65 37.08
N ARG A 132 -10.35 -32.46 37.70
CA ARG A 132 -10.19 -32.85 39.12
C ARG A 132 -10.52 -34.33 39.32
N ARG A 133 -9.64 -35.19 38.81
CA ARG A 133 -9.35 -36.49 39.45
C ARG A 133 -7.84 -36.55 39.70
N LYS A 134 -7.48 -36.94 40.94
CA LYS A 134 -6.13 -37.17 41.50
C LYS A 134 -5.34 -35.92 41.94
N ALA A 135 -5.42 -35.62 43.22
CA ALA A 135 -4.25 -35.56 44.10
C ALA A 135 -4.72 -35.97 45.51
N ALA A 136 -3.81 -36.60 46.25
CA ALA A 136 -4.02 -37.48 47.40
C ALA A 136 -4.66 -36.82 48.63
#